data_AF-R7WD35-F1
#
_entry.id   AF-R7WD35-F1
#
_cell.length_a   1.000
_cell.length_b   1.000
_cell.length_c   1.000
_cell.angle_alpha   90.00
_cell.angle_beta   90.00
_cell.angle_gamma   90.00
#
_symmetry.space_group_name_H-M   'P 1'
#
loop_
_entity.id
_entity.type
_entity.pdbx_description
1 polymer ?
#
loop_
_entity_poly.entity_id
_entity_poly.type
_entity_poly.pdbx_seq_one_letter_code
_entity_poly.pdbx_strand_id
1 'polypeptide(L)'
;MAGNLPPHALGRCGTGPGDILFGTHGFNVQDMVALSGVHTLGVAHCLSFTPRLKFEAATLDAGFASSLAATCSKGGDSVTATFDRTSTAFDDVYFKELQQRRGLLSSDRTLFESPEMQRLVNMFAMNQGHFFYVFQQGMGKMGAGKSLSSVQG
;
A
#
# COMPACT_ATOMS: atom_id res chain seq x y z
N MET A 1 7.62 -2.76 9.79
CA MET A 1 8.67 -3.09 8.80
C MET A 1 8.17 -2.62 7.44
N ALA A 2 8.35 -1.34 7.12
CA ALA A 2 8.08 -0.84 5.77
C ALA A 2 9.28 -1.21 4.90
N GLY A 3 9.16 -2.31 4.16
CA GLY A 3 10.17 -2.69 3.20
C GLY A 3 10.21 -1.65 2.08
N ASN A 4 11.37 -1.01 1.88
CA ASN A 4 11.68 -0.30 0.65
C ASN A 4 11.54 -1.29 -0.52
N LEU A 5 10.43 -1.25 -1.25
CA LEU A 5 10.35 -1.88 -2.56
C LEU A 5 11.09 -1.00 -3.58
N PRO A 6 11.91 -1.57 -4.46
CA PRO A 6 12.74 -0.81 -5.39
C PRO A 6 11.90 -0.06 -6.45
N PRO A 7 12.35 1.13 -6.89
CA PRO A 7 11.57 2.07 -7.72
C PRO A 7 11.36 1.67 -9.21
N HIS A 8 11.61 0.41 -9.60
CA HIS A 8 11.56 -0.02 -11.00
C HIS A 8 10.93 -1.41 -11.23
N ALA A 9 10.09 -1.89 -10.31
CA ALA A 9 9.26 -3.05 -10.58
C ALA A 9 7.81 -2.58 -10.63
N LEU A 10 7.13 -2.79 -11.77
CA LEU A 10 5.68 -2.97 -11.96
C LEU A 10 5.22 -2.29 -13.26
N GLY A 11 5.53 -2.96 -14.37
CA GLY A 11 4.87 -2.74 -15.66
C GLY A 11 3.93 -3.91 -15.94
N ARG A 12 2.68 -3.57 -16.27
CA ARG A 12 1.59 -4.39 -16.87
C ARG A 12 1.15 -5.64 -16.10
N CYS A 13 -0.16 -5.72 -15.90
CA CYS A 13 -0.88 -6.90 -15.46
C CYS A 13 -0.84 -7.95 -16.59
N GLY A 14 0.21 -8.77 -16.59
CA GLY A 14 0.48 -9.79 -17.59
C GLY A 14 1.97 -10.15 -17.58
N THR A 15 2.31 -11.22 -16.87
CA THR A 15 3.63 -11.89 -16.90
C THR A 15 4.83 -11.03 -16.48
N GLY A 16 4.67 -10.19 -15.46
CA GLY A 16 5.73 -9.33 -14.92
C GLY A 16 6.22 -9.78 -13.52
N PRO A 17 7.46 -9.46 -13.13
CA PRO A 17 8.09 -9.90 -11.87
C PRO A 17 7.43 -9.38 -10.57
N GLY A 18 6.32 -8.63 -10.66
CA GLY A 18 5.48 -8.25 -9.52
C GLY A 18 4.69 -9.41 -8.90
N ASP A 19 4.48 -10.49 -9.66
CA ASP A 19 3.85 -11.72 -9.16
C ASP A 19 4.74 -12.51 -8.18
N ILE A 20 6.01 -12.11 -8.03
CA ILE A 20 7.04 -12.89 -7.33
C ILE A 20 7.06 -12.62 -5.82
N LEU A 21 6.59 -11.47 -5.31
CA LEU A 21 6.72 -11.19 -3.87
C LEU A 21 5.56 -11.76 -3.03
N PHE A 22 4.35 -11.90 -3.60
CA PHE A 22 3.18 -12.44 -2.87
C PHE A 22 2.78 -13.85 -3.34
N GLY A 23 2.91 -14.15 -4.64
CA GLY A 23 2.58 -15.48 -5.18
C GLY A 23 3.50 -16.59 -4.67
N THR A 24 4.75 -16.26 -4.29
CA THR A 24 5.73 -17.22 -3.76
C THR A 24 5.51 -17.59 -2.29
N HIS A 25 4.64 -16.87 -1.59
CA HIS A 25 4.35 -17.08 -0.17
C HIS A 25 2.89 -17.49 0.08
N GLY A 26 2.16 -17.91 -0.96
CA GLY A 26 0.78 -18.40 -0.85
C GLY A 26 -0.26 -17.30 -0.65
N PHE A 27 0.08 -16.05 -0.95
CA PHE A 27 -0.87 -14.93 -0.94
C PHE A 27 -1.53 -14.79 -2.31
N ASN A 28 -2.85 -14.58 -2.29
CA ASN A 28 -3.60 -14.20 -3.49
C ASN A 28 -3.73 -12.67 -3.60
N VAL A 29 -4.33 -12.19 -4.69
CA VAL A 29 -4.54 -10.75 -4.94
C VAL A 29 -5.37 -10.10 -3.81
N GLN A 30 -6.37 -10.80 -3.29
CA GLN A 30 -7.21 -10.30 -2.20
C GLN A 30 -6.41 -10.12 -0.90
N ASP A 31 -5.52 -11.05 -0.57
CA ASP A 31 -4.62 -10.93 0.58
C ASP A 31 -3.68 -9.73 0.40
N MET A 32 -3.12 -9.55 -0.80
CA MET A 32 -2.20 -8.44 -1.09
C MET A 32 -2.88 -7.08 -0.92
N VAL A 33 -4.08 -6.90 -1.50
CA VAL A 33 -4.84 -5.65 -1.39
C VAL A 33 -5.23 -5.39 0.06
N ALA A 34 -5.68 -6.42 0.80
CA ALA A 34 -6.04 -6.27 2.20
C ALA A 34 -4.82 -5.91 3.07
N LEU A 35 -3.70 -6.62 2.94
CA LEU A 35 -2.48 -6.38 3.72
C LEU A 35 -1.88 -5.00 3.47
N SER A 36 -2.04 -4.46 2.26
CA SER A 36 -1.65 -3.08 1.95
C SER A 36 -2.43 -2.06 2.79
N GLY A 37 -3.63 -2.43 3.25
CA GLY A 37 -4.44 -1.64 4.19
C GLY A 37 -3.77 -1.34 5.53
N VAL A 38 -2.65 -1.98 5.87
CA VAL A 38 -1.84 -1.60 7.05
C VAL A 38 -1.34 -0.15 6.96
N HIS A 39 -1.23 0.40 5.74
CA HIS A 39 -0.93 1.81 5.52
C HIS A 39 -2.03 2.74 6.04
N THR A 40 -3.18 2.28 6.53
CA THR A 40 -4.06 3.16 7.32
C THR A 40 -3.40 3.66 8.61
N LEU A 41 -2.28 3.06 9.04
CA LEU A 41 -1.52 3.50 10.21
C LEU A 41 -0.18 4.15 9.83
N GLY A 42 0.17 5.20 10.56
CA GLY A 42 1.51 5.77 10.59
C GLY A 42 1.82 6.73 9.44
N VAL A 43 3.10 6.83 9.14
CA VAL A 43 3.68 7.85 8.27
C VAL A 43 4.74 7.26 7.35
N ALA A 44 5.01 7.95 6.24
CA ALA A 44 6.16 7.70 5.39
C ALA A 44 7.06 8.94 5.33
N HIS A 45 8.37 8.74 5.18
CA HIS A 45 9.31 9.83 4.93
C HIS A 45 9.22 10.31 3.48
N CYS A 46 9.51 11.59 3.24
CA CYS A 46 9.54 12.19 1.91
C CYS A 46 10.39 11.41 0.92
N LEU A 47 11.52 10.84 1.37
CA LEU A 47 12.36 9.98 0.54
C LEU A 47 11.59 8.81 -0.12
N SER A 48 10.56 8.30 0.58
CA SER A 48 9.77 7.14 0.13
C SER A 48 8.75 7.49 -0.96
N PHE A 49 8.29 8.75 -1.07
CA PHE A 49 7.23 9.14 -2.02
C PHE A 49 7.59 10.30 -2.97
N THR A 50 8.70 10.99 -2.76
CA THR A 50 9.21 12.00 -3.70
C THR A 50 9.44 11.43 -5.12
N PRO A 51 9.90 10.18 -5.31
CA PRO A 51 9.95 9.59 -6.65
C PRO A 51 8.59 9.57 -7.34
N ARG A 52 7.51 9.25 -6.61
CA ARG A 52 6.14 9.29 -7.16
C ARG A 52 5.72 10.71 -7.56
N LEU A 53 6.03 11.71 -6.74
CA LEU A 53 5.80 13.13 -7.10
C LEU A 53 6.56 13.55 -8.35
N LYS A 54 7.74 12.98 -8.59
CA LYS A 54 8.57 13.33 -9.76
C LYS A 54 8.12 12.63 -11.05
N PHE A 55 7.76 11.35 -10.97
CA PHE A 55 7.56 10.52 -12.15
C PHE A 55 6.10 10.16 -12.42
N GLU A 56 5.23 10.26 -11.42
CA GLU A 56 3.84 9.79 -11.47
C GLU A 56 2.83 10.86 -11.00
N ALA A 57 3.21 12.14 -10.92
CA ALA A 57 2.32 13.20 -10.39
C ALA A 57 0.96 13.30 -11.07
N ALA A 58 0.89 13.05 -12.38
CA ALA A 58 -0.37 13.06 -13.16
C ALA A 58 -1.39 12.01 -12.68
N THR A 59 -0.95 11.07 -11.85
CA THR A 59 -1.77 9.99 -11.33
C THR A 59 -2.37 10.28 -9.95
N LEU A 60 -1.88 11.33 -9.29
CA LEU A 60 -2.34 11.79 -7.99
C LEU A 60 -3.45 12.83 -8.15
N ASP A 61 -4.27 12.98 -7.10
CA ASP A 61 -5.05 14.21 -6.94
C ASP A 61 -4.09 15.42 -6.92
N ALA A 62 -4.43 16.46 -7.70
CA ALA A 62 -3.54 17.61 -7.90
C ALA A 62 -3.33 18.42 -6.61
N GLY A 63 -4.39 18.56 -5.79
CA GLY A 63 -4.31 19.24 -4.50
C GLY A 63 -3.43 18.47 -3.51
N PHE A 64 -3.61 17.15 -3.47
CA PHE A 64 -2.80 16.26 -2.65
C PHE A 64 -1.33 16.26 -3.06
N ALA A 65 -1.04 16.16 -4.36
CA ALA A 65 0.33 16.23 -4.88
C ALA A 65 1.01 17.56 -4.52
N SER A 66 0.28 18.69 -4.64
CA SER A 66 0.78 20.01 -4.24
C SER A 66 1.08 20.09 -2.74
N SER A 67 0.19 19.54 -1.90
CA SER A 67 0.39 19.48 -0.44
C SER A 67 1.62 18.65 -0.05
N LEU A 68 1.83 17.50 -0.68
CA LEU A 68 3.00 16.65 -0.45
C LEU A 68 4.29 17.34 -0.90
N ALA A 69 4.28 17.98 -2.07
CA ALA A 69 5.43 18.72 -2.58
C ALA A 69 5.81 19.88 -1.66
N ALA A 70 4.82 20.62 -1.14
CA ALA A 70 5.03 21.70 -0.17
C ALA A 70 5.56 21.19 1.18
N THR A 71 5.18 19.97 1.58
CA THR A 71 5.66 19.33 2.80
C THR A 71 7.15 18.98 2.66
N CYS A 72 7.53 18.34 1.57
CA CYS A 72 8.92 17.91 1.35
C CYS A 72 9.87 19.06 1.02
N SER A 73 9.41 20.12 0.35
CA SER A 73 10.25 21.28 0.05
C SER A 73 10.68 22.07 1.30
N LYS A 74 9.91 22.00 2.39
CA LYS A 74 10.19 22.74 3.63
C LYS A 74 11.23 22.08 4.53
N GLY A 75 11.37 20.76 4.49
CA GLY A 75 12.27 20.07 5.42
C GLY A 75 13.03 18.87 4.83
N GLY A 76 12.95 18.66 3.52
CA GLY A 76 13.72 17.63 2.83
C GLY A 76 13.28 16.21 3.15
N ASP A 77 14.19 15.26 2.89
CA ASP A 77 13.90 13.83 2.86
C ASP A 77 13.46 13.22 4.20
N SER A 78 13.80 13.86 5.33
CA SER A 78 13.46 13.38 6.67
C SER A 78 12.05 13.76 7.14
N VAL A 79 11.39 14.71 6.49
CA VAL A 79 10.00 15.08 6.79
C VAL A 79 9.08 13.91 6.48
N THR A 80 8.00 13.77 7.25
CA THR A 80 7.02 12.71 7.08
C THR A 80 5.67 13.23 6.66
N ALA A 81 4.89 12.38 5.99
CA ALA A 81 3.48 12.57 5.71
C ALA A 81 2.70 11.33 6.17
N THR A 82 1.46 11.52 6.62
CA THR A 82 0.57 10.42 6.97
C THR A 82 0.09 9.70 5.72
N PHE A 83 -0.09 8.39 5.80
CA PHE A 83 -0.62 7.61 4.69
C PHE A 83 -2.10 7.89 4.39
N ASP A 84 -2.88 8.22 5.42
CA ASP A 84 -4.24 8.72 5.29
C ASP A 84 -4.58 9.77 6.37
N ARG A 85 -5.83 10.23 6.41
CA ARG A 85 -6.31 11.24 7.35
C ARG A 85 -6.64 10.72 8.76
N THR A 86 -6.64 9.40 8.97
CA THR A 86 -6.94 8.73 10.24
C THR A 86 -5.77 7.86 10.73
N SER A 87 -4.53 8.21 10.36
CA SER A 87 -3.26 7.49 10.60
C SER A 87 -2.93 6.93 11.99
N THR A 88 -3.77 7.15 13.00
CA THR A 88 -3.65 6.59 14.36
C THR A 88 -4.76 5.58 14.69
N ALA A 89 -5.71 5.38 13.79
CA ALA A 89 -6.80 4.43 13.88
C ALA A 89 -6.68 3.40 12.74
N PHE A 90 -6.95 2.14 13.05
CA PHE A 90 -7.00 1.11 12.02
C PHE A 90 -8.41 1.06 11.43
N ASP A 91 -8.60 1.60 10.23
CA ASP A 91 -9.91 1.72 9.59
C ASP A 91 -9.81 1.58 8.05
N ASP A 92 -10.91 1.82 7.33
CA ASP A 92 -11.00 1.69 5.88
C ASP A 92 -10.65 2.98 5.09
N VAL A 93 -10.22 4.04 5.78
CA VAL A 93 -9.99 5.36 5.17
C VAL A 93 -8.85 5.32 4.16
N TYR A 94 -7.84 4.49 4.39
CA TYR A 94 -6.80 4.20 3.39
C TYR A 94 -7.42 3.87 2.01
N PHE A 95 -8.38 2.94 1.95
CA PHE A 95 -9.01 2.55 0.68
C PHE A 95 -9.87 3.67 0.10
N LYS A 96 -10.54 4.47 0.94
CA LYS A 96 -11.31 5.65 0.50
C LYS A 96 -10.41 6.73 -0.11
N GLU A 97 -9.22 6.92 0.42
CA GLU A 97 -8.22 7.84 -0.12
C GLU A 97 -7.63 7.31 -1.45
N LEU A 98 -7.46 5.99 -1.62
CA LEU A 98 -7.08 5.41 -2.92
C LEU A 98 -8.10 5.72 -4.03
N GLN A 99 -9.40 5.65 -3.72
CA GLN A 99 -10.46 6.01 -4.67
C GLN A 99 -10.37 7.48 -5.13
N GLN A 100 -9.82 8.34 -4.28
CA GLN A 100 -9.61 9.76 -4.55
C GLN A 100 -8.25 10.05 -5.21
N ARG A 101 -7.48 9.02 -5.59
CA ARG A 101 -6.09 9.15 -6.08
C ARG A 101 -5.14 9.77 -5.05
N ARG A 102 -5.37 9.48 -3.77
CA ARG A 102 -4.60 10.02 -2.63
C ARG A 102 -3.79 8.96 -1.87
N GLY A 103 -3.45 7.84 -2.52
CA GLY A 103 -2.42 6.93 -2.00
C GLY A 103 -1.05 7.60 -2.02
N LEU A 104 -0.18 7.33 -1.04
CA LEU A 104 1.08 8.06 -0.85
C LEU A 104 2.24 7.47 -1.67
N LEU A 105 2.41 6.15 -1.67
CA LEU A 105 3.52 5.43 -2.30
C LEU A 105 3.15 4.94 -3.71
N SER A 106 4.12 4.73 -4.60
CA SER A 106 3.82 4.13 -5.93
C SER A 106 3.17 2.75 -5.80
N SER A 107 3.51 1.98 -4.75
CA SER A 107 2.86 0.70 -4.45
C SER A 107 1.37 0.84 -4.11
N ASP A 108 0.96 1.94 -3.47
CA ASP A 108 -0.46 2.21 -3.18
C ASP A 108 -1.25 2.44 -4.48
N ARG A 109 -0.60 3.10 -5.46
CA ARG A 109 -1.21 3.33 -6.78
C ARG A 109 -1.47 2.02 -7.50
N THR A 110 -0.57 1.04 -7.43
CA THR A 110 -0.70 -0.25 -8.12
C THR A 110 -2.02 -0.96 -7.78
N LEU A 111 -2.54 -0.78 -6.56
CA LEU A 111 -3.83 -1.34 -6.11
C LEU A 111 -5.03 -0.81 -6.90
N PHE A 112 -4.83 0.25 -7.69
CA PHE A 112 -5.87 0.85 -8.52
C PHE A 112 -5.57 0.72 -10.03
N GLU A 113 -4.61 -0.11 -10.45
CA GLU A 113 -4.22 -0.25 -11.87
C GLU A 113 -4.92 -1.42 -12.60
N SER A 114 -5.36 -2.46 -11.89
CA SER A 114 -6.10 -3.58 -12.48
C SER A 114 -7.58 -3.57 -12.10
N PRO A 115 -8.50 -4.02 -12.98
CA PRO A 115 -9.93 -4.10 -12.66
C PRO A 115 -10.23 -4.98 -11.44
N GLU A 116 -9.42 -6.02 -11.19
CA GLU A 116 -9.58 -6.89 -10.02
C GLU A 116 -9.23 -6.18 -8.73
N MET A 117 -8.07 -5.52 -8.66
CA MET A 117 -7.64 -4.79 -7.46
C MET A 117 -8.55 -3.59 -7.20
N GLN A 118 -8.99 -2.87 -8.24
CA GLN A 118 -9.97 -1.79 -8.09
C GLN A 118 -11.28 -2.27 -7.47
N ARG A 119 -11.79 -3.45 -7.86
CA ARG A 119 -12.99 -4.04 -7.24
C ARG A 119 -12.77 -4.32 -5.75
N LEU A 120 -11.61 -4.86 -5.38
CA LEU A 120 -11.26 -5.12 -3.99
C LEU A 120 -11.12 -3.84 -3.17
N VAL A 121 -10.41 -2.83 -3.69
CA VAL A 121 -10.30 -1.50 -3.07
C VAL A 121 -11.68 -0.89 -2.83
N ASN A 122 -12.56 -0.91 -3.83
CA ASN A 122 -13.92 -0.39 -3.71
C ASN A 122 -14.75 -1.14 -2.65
N MET A 123 -14.58 -2.46 -2.60
CA MET A 123 -15.29 -3.31 -1.64
C MET A 123 -14.79 -3.07 -0.20
N PHE A 124 -13.49 -2.94 0.02
CA PHE A 124 -12.93 -2.59 1.33
C PHE A 124 -13.30 -1.17 1.77
N ALA A 125 -13.29 -0.19 0.85
CA ALA A 125 -13.73 1.18 1.13
C ALA A 125 -15.22 1.30 1.48
N MET A 126 -16.06 0.36 1.01
CA MET A 126 -17.50 0.33 1.29
C MET A 126 -17.84 -0.49 2.54
N ASN A 127 -16.99 -1.45 2.91
CA ASN A 127 -17.26 -2.40 3.98
C ASN A 127 -16.00 -2.66 4.83
N GLN A 128 -15.81 -1.82 5.85
CA GLN A 128 -14.73 -1.96 6.83
C GLN A 128 -14.72 -3.34 7.52
N GLY A 129 -15.88 -3.92 7.83
CA GLY A 129 -15.96 -5.23 8.45
C GLY A 129 -15.37 -6.33 7.56
N HIS A 130 -15.61 -6.26 6.26
CA HIS A 130 -15.03 -7.18 5.30
C HIS A 130 -13.53 -6.94 5.11
N PHE A 131 -13.08 -5.69 5.08
CA PHE A 131 -11.64 -5.37 5.12
C PHE A 131 -10.96 -6.03 6.32
N PHE A 132 -11.47 -5.82 7.53
CA PHE A 132 -10.89 -6.37 8.75
C PHE A 132 -10.85 -7.90 8.73
N TYR A 133 -11.92 -8.54 8.25
CA TYR A 133 -11.97 -9.99 8.11
C TYR A 133 -10.86 -10.52 7.21
N VAL A 134 -10.72 -9.96 6.00
CA VAL A 134 -9.69 -10.40 5.04
C VAL A 134 -8.28 -10.06 5.53
N PHE A 135 -8.10 -8.88 6.14
CA PHE A 135 -6.83 -8.48 6.74
C PHE A 135 -6.38 -9.48 7.80
N GLN A 136 -7.28 -9.91 8.69
CA GLN A 136 -6.98 -10.92 9.69
C GLN A 136 -6.53 -12.25 9.06
N GLN A 137 -7.19 -12.70 7.99
CA GLN A 137 -6.78 -13.92 7.28
C GLN A 137 -5.39 -13.77 6.65
N GLY A 138 -5.12 -12.62 6.02
CA GLY A 138 -3.81 -12.29 5.46
C GLY A 138 -2.70 -12.29 6.51
N MET A 139 -2.95 -11.66 7.67
CA MET A 139 -2.01 -11.65 8.79
C MET A 139 -1.79 -13.06 9.37
N GLY A 140 -2.84 -13.89 9.42
CA GLY A 140 -2.72 -15.30 9.82
C GLY A 140 -1.81 -16.10 8.87
N LYS A 141 -1.96 -15.92 7.55
CA LYS A 141 -1.07 -16.52 6.54
C LYS A 141 0.37 -16.02 6.69
N MET A 142 0.56 -14.72 6.95
CA MET A 142 1.88 -14.13 7.18
C MET A 142 2.59 -14.73 8.41
N GLY A 143 1.84 -14.97 9.50
CA GLY A 143 2.37 -15.63 10.70
C GLY A 143 2.60 -17.14 10.53
N ALA A 144 1.83 -17.81 9.67
CA ALA A 144 1.98 -19.23 9.36
C ALA A 144 3.13 -19.51 8.38
N GLY A 145 3.49 -18.53 7.55
CA GLY A 145 4.65 -18.56 6.66
C GLY A 145 5.96 -18.59 7.45
N LYS A 146 6.41 -19.79 7.82
CA LYS A 146 7.55 -20.13 8.69
C LYS A 146 7.28 -19.98 10.20
N SER A 147 6.54 -20.95 10.75
CA SER A 147 7.01 -21.51 12.02
C SER A 147 8.44 -22.01 11.78
N LEU A 148 9.42 -21.47 12.51
CA LEU A 148 10.70 -22.16 12.67
C LEU A 148 10.35 -23.51 13.30
N SER A 149 10.26 -24.54 12.46
CA SER A 149 10.33 -25.91 12.91
C SER A 149 11.52 -25.99 13.85
N SER A 150 11.22 -26.29 15.11
CA SER A 150 12.18 -26.72 16.12
C SER A 150 13.36 -27.41 15.43
N VAL A 151 14.56 -26.84 15.52
CA VAL A 151 15.76 -27.65 15.35
C VAL A 151 15.72 -28.62 16.54
N GLN A 152 15.17 -29.81 16.30
CA GLN A 152 15.64 -30.99 17.02
C GLN A 152 17.07 -31.22 16.54
N GLY A 153 18.03 -31.08 17.46
CA GLY A 153 19.46 -31.27 17.22
C GLY A 153 20.26 -30.47 18.23
#